data_AF-L1JXD8-F1
#
_entry.id   AF-L1JXD8-F1
#
_cell.length_a   1.000
_cell.length_b   1.000
_cell.length_c   1.000
_cell.angle_alpha   90.00
_cell.angle_beta   90.00
_cell.angle_gamma   90.00
#
_symmetry.space_group_name_H-M   'P 1'
#
loop_
_entity.id
_entity.type
_entity.pdbx_description
1 polymer ?
#
loop_
_entity_poly.entity_id
_entity_poly.type
_entity_poly.pdbx_seq_one_letter_code
_entity_poly.pdbx_strand_id
1 'polypeptide(L)'
;MAHHQHDSASAASGCPPSAPAGVTVSEAQEGTEAVKISCCDLTSLYLCLIASKMYERFRVIYHDIQTTELRRSEKFFAFSPIRFVDDVYNCTSHYLKHGLDQMENVLLEDQETRIYSDDIKKGVTSLHKKLFRSLDRNIDKFELYIIRNILKIPKHLDLSSDNKEMNWTGESAAAGGSVEDEQMLDEELRELRRKIHSAQFVNRAMKGKLSEIEKQLKDYHQIQEAFDEMDRRAKESGVDTHLEAAVLDLLQHDPELRALEKQYAAVETSKDNENWGMVGPNIDTCFTENRVKMGGPSTRTLNHLREILTAK
;
A
#
# COMPACT_ATOMS: atom_id res chain seq x y z
N MET A 1 56.94 -8.30 -4.35
CA MET A 1 56.58 -9.72 -4.11
C MET A 1 55.06 -9.75 -3.95
N ALA A 2 54.21 -10.24 -4.85
CA ALA A 2 54.36 -10.89 -6.13
C ALA A 2 53.30 -10.29 -7.09
N HIS A 3 53.69 -10.10 -8.35
CA HIS A 3 52.83 -9.66 -9.44
C HIS A 3 51.98 -10.83 -9.94
N HIS A 4 50.69 -10.61 -10.21
CA HIS A 4 49.94 -11.45 -11.13
C HIS A 4 49.32 -10.57 -12.22
N GLN A 5 49.99 -10.57 -13.37
CA GLN A 5 49.43 -10.23 -14.67
C GLN A 5 48.51 -11.36 -15.11
N HIS A 6 47.38 -11.03 -15.72
CA HIS A 6 46.67 -11.97 -16.58
C HIS A 6 46.23 -11.25 -17.85
N ASP A 7 46.58 -11.92 -18.95
CA ASP A 7 46.63 -11.43 -20.31
C ASP A 7 45.26 -11.27 -20.98
N SER A 8 45.29 -10.34 -21.92
CA SER A 8 44.29 -10.00 -22.91
C SER A 8 44.29 -11.05 -24.03
N ALA A 9 43.12 -11.53 -24.44
CA ALA A 9 42.96 -12.31 -25.66
C ALA A 9 41.82 -11.73 -26.52
N SER A 10 42.27 -11.10 -27.61
CA SER A 10 41.53 -10.61 -28.75
C SER A 10 41.23 -11.75 -29.74
N ALA A 11 40.01 -11.80 -30.28
CA ALA A 11 39.67 -12.56 -31.49
C ALA A 11 38.43 -11.90 -32.14
N ALA A 12 38.62 -11.11 -33.20
CA ALA A 12 38.42 -11.47 -34.61
C ALA A 12 36.95 -11.87 -34.92
N SER A 13 36.09 -10.96 -35.39
CA SER A 13 35.91 -10.47 -36.78
C SER A 13 35.82 -11.59 -37.84
N GLY A 14 34.61 -11.87 -38.33
CA GLY A 14 34.37 -12.77 -39.45
C GLY A 14 32.98 -12.60 -40.07
N CYS A 15 32.87 -11.69 -41.04
CA CYS A 15 31.79 -11.69 -42.04
C CYS A 15 32.03 -12.78 -43.09
N PRO A 16 30.97 -13.39 -43.62
CA PRO A 16 30.96 -13.92 -44.98
C PRO A 16 29.78 -13.38 -45.83
N PRO A 17 29.80 -13.61 -47.17
CA PRO A 17 29.44 -12.60 -48.15
C PRO A 17 28.05 -12.72 -48.77
N SER A 18 27.65 -11.61 -49.38
CA SER A 18 26.52 -11.42 -50.29
C SER A 18 26.72 -12.01 -51.69
N ALA A 19 25.64 -12.55 -52.28
CA ALA A 19 25.20 -12.58 -53.70
C ALA A 19 24.69 -13.97 -54.15
N PRO A 20 23.91 -14.13 -55.25
CA PRO A 20 23.12 -13.17 -56.06
C PRO A 20 21.65 -13.61 -56.29
N ALA A 21 20.97 -12.83 -57.12
CA ALA A 21 19.57 -12.88 -57.51
C ALA A 21 19.08 -14.14 -58.28
N GLY A 22 17.78 -14.42 -58.12
CA GLY A 22 16.86 -14.67 -59.23
C GLY A 22 16.56 -16.13 -59.57
N VAL A 23 15.42 -16.65 -59.11
CA VAL A 23 14.59 -17.62 -59.85
C VAL A 23 13.12 -17.42 -59.46
N THR A 24 12.29 -17.13 -60.46
CA THR A 24 10.82 -17.19 -60.44
C THR A 24 10.36 -18.64 -60.64
N VAL A 25 9.53 -19.17 -59.73
CA VAL A 25 8.66 -20.32 -60.00
C VAL A 25 7.30 -20.05 -59.38
N SER A 26 6.30 -20.05 -60.25
CA SER A 26 4.86 -20.06 -60.01
C SER A 26 4.36 -21.43 -59.53
N GLU A 27 3.20 -21.41 -58.87
CA GLU A 27 2.21 -22.48 -58.66
C GLU A 27 1.90 -22.88 -57.21
N ALA A 28 0.68 -22.51 -56.82
CA ALA A 28 -0.32 -23.21 -56.01
C ALA A 28 0.12 -23.97 -54.76
N GLN A 29 -0.33 -23.52 -53.58
CA GLN A 29 -0.67 -24.44 -52.49
C GLN A 29 -1.65 -23.84 -51.47
N GLU A 30 -2.47 -24.76 -50.95
CA GLU A 30 -3.66 -24.57 -50.13
C GLU A 30 -3.47 -23.76 -48.85
N GLY A 31 -4.48 -22.94 -48.55
CA GLY A 31 -4.60 -22.22 -47.29
C GLY A 31 -4.80 -23.19 -46.13
N THR A 32 -3.72 -23.46 -45.41
CA THR A 32 -3.76 -23.83 -44.00
C THR A 32 -3.04 -22.73 -43.24
N GLU A 33 -3.81 -21.88 -42.53
CA GLU A 33 -3.27 -20.94 -41.54
C GLU A 33 -2.63 -21.74 -40.41
N ALA A 34 -1.35 -22.07 -40.58
CA ALA A 34 -0.51 -22.51 -39.48
C ALA A 34 -0.35 -21.33 -38.51
N VAL A 35 -1.18 -21.30 -37.47
CA VAL A 35 -0.99 -20.43 -36.31
C VAL A 35 0.41 -20.71 -35.76
N LYS A 36 1.37 -19.84 -36.07
CA LYS A 36 2.71 -19.82 -35.46
C LYS A 36 2.53 -19.48 -33.99
N ILE A 37 2.30 -20.50 -33.17
CA ILE A 37 2.39 -20.38 -31.71
C ILE A 37 3.85 -20.04 -31.41
N SER A 38 4.09 -18.82 -30.93
CA SER A 38 5.40 -18.36 -30.50
C SER A 38 5.94 -19.32 -29.45
N CYS A 39 7.21 -19.70 -29.56
CA CYS A 39 7.88 -20.63 -28.64
C CYS A 39 7.83 -20.16 -27.16
N CYS A 40 7.50 -18.88 -26.91
CA CYS A 40 7.29 -18.32 -25.58
C CYS A 40 6.01 -18.85 -24.89
N ASP A 41 4.99 -19.25 -25.65
CA ASP A 41 3.69 -19.68 -25.10
C ASP A 41 3.73 -21.11 -24.55
N LEU A 42 4.55 -21.98 -25.14
CA LEU A 42 4.71 -23.38 -24.72
C LEU A 42 5.36 -23.50 -23.33
N THR A 43 6.36 -22.66 -23.02
CA THR A 43 6.96 -22.63 -21.69
C THR A 43 6.02 -22.07 -20.61
N SER A 44 5.17 -21.11 -21.00
CA SER A 44 4.15 -20.54 -20.10
C SER A 44 3.05 -21.55 -19.79
N LEU A 45 2.56 -22.27 -20.81
CA LEU A 45 1.58 -23.34 -20.66
C LEU A 45 2.13 -24.52 -19.84
N TYR A 46 3.40 -24.90 -20.03
CA TYR A 46 3.99 -26.01 -19.27
C TYR A 46 4.19 -25.68 -17.79
N LEU A 47 4.63 -24.45 -17.47
CA LEU A 47 4.69 -23.97 -16.09
C LEU A 47 3.31 -23.87 -15.44
N CYS A 48 2.30 -23.43 -16.20
CA CYS A 48 0.91 -23.38 -15.73
C CYS A 48 0.34 -24.78 -15.47
N LEU A 49 0.66 -25.76 -16.33
CA LEU A 49 0.23 -27.15 -16.15
C LEU A 49 0.91 -27.83 -14.96
N ILE A 50 2.19 -27.54 -14.71
CA ILE A 50 2.91 -28.04 -13.53
C ILE A 50 2.36 -27.39 -12.25
N ALA A 51 2.12 -26.08 -12.27
CA ALA A 51 1.53 -25.37 -11.13
C ALA A 51 0.12 -25.90 -10.83
N SER A 52 -0.72 -26.09 -11.85
CA SER A 52 -2.07 -26.62 -11.71
C SER A 52 -2.09 -28.08 -11.21
N LYS A 53 -1.19 -28.95 -11.71
CA LYS A 53 -1.06 -30.33 -11.21
C LYS A 53 -0.49 -30.42 -9.80
N MET A 54 0.42 -29.52 -9.40
CA MET A 54 0.84 -29.42 -8.01
C MET A 54 -0.33 -28.96 -7.14
N TYR A 55 -1.03 -27.91 -7.54
CA TYR A 55 -2.16 -27.35 -6.79
C TYR A 55 -3.27 -28.39 -6.58
N GLU A 56 -3.60 -29.18 -7.60
CA GLU A 56 -4.64 -30.22 -7.44
C GLU A 56 -4.19 -31.41 -6.60
N ARG A 57 -2.90 -31.78 -6.63
CA ARG A 57 -2.38 -32.77 -5.66
C ARG A 57 -2.42 -32.24 -4.23
N PHE A 58 -2.12 -30.97 -4.02
CA PHE A 58 -2.22 -30.33 -2.70
C PHE A 58 -3.67 -30.20 -2.23
N ARG A 59 -4.62 -29.89 -3.14
CA ARG A 59 -6.05 -29.77 -2.83
C ARG A 59 -6.68 -31.06 -2.34
N VAL A 60 -6.40 -32.20 -2.99
CA VAL A 60 -6.90 -33.52 -2.57
C VAL A 60 -6.33 -33.90 -1.19
N ILE A 61 -5.05 -33.61 -0.98
CA ILE A 61 -4.39 -33.81 0.32
C ILE A 61 -4.97 -32.89 1.40
N TYR A 62 -5.28 -31.64 1.06
CA TYR A 62 -5.91 -30.67 1.95
C TYR A 62 -7.27 -31.18 2.41
N HIS A 63 -8.11 -31.63 1.48
CA HIS A 63 -9.47 -32.04 1.78
C HIS A 63 -9.55 -33.24 2.76
N ASP A 64 -8.65 -34.22 2.64
CA ASP A 64 -8.63 -35.40 3.52
C ASP A 64 -8.03 -35.14 4.91
N ILE A 65 -7.15 -34.14 5.05
CA ILE A 65 -6.55 -33.77 6.34
C ILE A 65 -7.55 -32.94 7.19
N GLN A 66 -8.54 -32.28 6.58
CA GLN A 66 -8.96 -30.97 7.10
C GLN A 66 -10.16 -30.85 8.02
N THR A 67 -11.03 -31.84 8.24
CA THR A 67 -12.23 -31.53 9.05
C THR A 67 -12.13 -31.92 10.52
N THR A 68 -11.60 -33.09 10.85
CA THR A 68 -11.62 -33.58 12.24
C THR A 68 -10.34 -33.26 13.01
N GLU A 69 -9.16 -33.49 12.42
CA GLU A 69 -7.89 -33.16 13.07
C GLU A 69 -7.73 -31.65 13.24
N LEU A 70 -8.11 -30.85 12.23
CA LEU A 70 -7.97 -29.40 12.28
C LEU A 70 -8.87 -28.76 13.34
N ARG A 71 -10.14 -29.20 13.44
CA ARG A 71 -11.07 -28.76 14.50
C ARG A 71 -10.57 -29.10 15.90
N ARG A 72 -9.89 -30.24 16.04
CA ARG A 72 -9.30 -30.65 17.32
C ARG A 72 -8.13 -29.74 17.68
N SER A 73 -7.26 -29.42 16.73
CA SER A 73 -6.18 -28.45 16.91
C SER A 73 -6.73 -27.05 17.21
N GLU A 74 -7.77 -26.60 16.51
CA GLU A 74 -8.43 -25.31 16.74
C GLU A 74 -8.95 -25.14 18.17
N LYS A 75 -9.58 -26.20 18.71
CA LYS A 75 -10.06 -26.18 20.10
C LYS A 75 -8.92 -26.11 21.10
N PHE A 76 -7.84 -26.86 20.87
CA PHE A 76 -6.70 -26.92 21.79
C PHE A 76 -5.85 -25.65 21.78
N PHE A 77 -5.54 -25.12 20.60
CA PHE A 77 -4.70 -23.93 20.45
C PHE A 77 -5.49 -22.62 20.59
N ALA A 78 -6.82 -22.67 20.61
CA ALA A 78 -7.72 -21.51 20.58
C ALA A 78 -7.52 -20.57 19.37
N PHE A 79 -6.85 -21.04 18.32
CA PHE A 79 -6.72 -20.37 17.03
C PHE A 79 -6.71 -21.38 15.89
N SER A 80 -7.00 -20.93 14.68
CA SER A 80 -6.95 -21.77 13.48
C SER A 80 -5.52 -21.87 12.94
N PRO A 81 -4.93 -23.08 12.87
CA PRO A 81 -3.59 -23.30 12.30
C PRO A 81 -3.43 -22.70 10.91
N ILE A 82 -4.48 -22.74 10.09
CA ILE A 82 -4.47 -22.20 8.72
C ILE A 82 -4.33 -20.67 8.77
N ARG A 83 -5.10 -19.99 9.63
CA ARG A 83 -5.02 -18.53 9.79
C ARG A 83 -3.65 -18.09 10.29
N PHE A 84 -3.06 -18.85 11.21
CA PHE A 84 -1.70 -18.60 11.68
C PHE A 84 -0.67 -18.64 10.53
N VAL A 85 -0.72 -19.65 9.67
CA VAL A 85 0.21 -19.73 8.53
C VAL A 85 -0.06 -18.64 7.49
N ASP A 86 -1.32 -18.29 7.25
CA ASP A 86 -1.70 -17.17 6.38
C ASP A 86 -1.11 -15.84 6.89
N ASP A 87 -1.19 -15.58 8.19
CA ASP A 87 -0.56 -14.39 8.80
C ASP A 87 0.96 -14.38 8.63
N VAL A 88 1.63 -15.54 8.77
CA VAL A 88 3.07 -15.67 8.51
C VAL A 88 3.42 -15.40 7.04
N TYR A 89 2.62 -15.88 6.10
CA TYR A 89 2.79 -15.60 4.67
C TYR A 89 2.61 -14.11 4.36
N ASN A 90 1.53 -13.50 4.86
CA ASN A 90 1.24 -12.08 4.67
C ASN A 90 2.36 -11.20 5.23
N CYS A 91 2.85 -11.53 6.43
CA CYS A 91 3.96 -10.84 7.06
C CYS A 91 5.26 -10.98 6.25
N THR A 92 5.62 -12.19 5.84
CA THR A 92 6.86 -12.46 5.09
C THR A 92 6.84 -11.79 3.70
N SER A 93 5.71 -11.87 3.00
CA SER A 93 5.54 -11.22 1.69
C SER A 93 5.59 -9.70 1.79
N HIS A 94 5.06 -9.12 2.87
CA HIS A 94 5.16 -7.69 3.15
C HIS A 94 6.61 -7.25 3.38
N TYR A 95 7.36 -7.96 4.22
CA TYR A 95 8.78 -7.65 4.45
C TYR A 95 9.62 -7.80 3.18
N LEU A 96 9.35 -8.80 2.35
CA LEU A 96 10.04 -8.99 1.09
C LEU A 96 9.82 -7.81 0.13
N LYS A 97 8.58 -7.34 -0.01
CA LYS A 97 8.25 -6.16 -0.83
C LYS A 97 8.98 -4.92 -0.32
N HIS A 98 8.84 -4.63 0.97
CA HIS A 98 9.48 -3.47 1.58
C HIS A 98 11.02 -3.49 1.43
N GLY A 99 11.65 -4.65 1.59
CA GLY A 99 13.09 -4.79 1.40
C GLY A 99 13.54 -4.53 -0.04
N LEU A 100 12.73 -4.94 -1.03
CA LEU A 100 13.01 -4.67 -2.45
C LEU A 100 12.77 -3.21 -2.82
N ASP A 101 11.71 -2.60 -2.30
CA ASP A 101 11.42 -1.17 -2.50
C ASP A 101 12.55 -0.32 -1.91
N GLN A 102 13.02 -0.66 -0.70
CA GLN A 102 14.15 0.03 -0.08
C GLN A 102 15.44 -0.16 -0.86
N MET A 103 15.71 -1.36 -1.38
CA MET A 103 16.86 -1.62 -2.23
C MET A 103 16.82 -0.81 -3.53
N GLU A 104 15.64 -0.71 -4.17
CA GLU A 104 15.43 0.14 -5.35
C GLU A 104 15.72 1.61 -5.02
N ASN A 105 15.17 2.11 -3.91
CA ASN A 105 15.38 3.50 -3.49
C ASN A 105 16.85 3.81 -3.26
N VAL A 106 17.59 2.96 -2.53
CA VAL A 106 19.03 3.14 -2.29
C VAL A 106 19.82 3.14 -3.61
N LEU A 107 19.43 2.31 -4.59
CA LEU A 107 20.07 2.31 -5.91
C LEU A 107 19.74 3.55 -6.74
N LEU A 108 18.63 4.25 -6.46
CA LEU A 108 18.23 5.47 -7.17
C LEU A 108 18.71 6.76 -6.49
N GLU A 109 19.19 6.67 -5.25
CA GLU A 109 19.75 7.82 -4.50
C GLU A 109 21.08 8.31 -5.10
N ASP A 110 21.89 7.43 -5.68
CA ASP A 110 23.15 7.79 -6.31
C ASP A 110 22.93 8.42 -7.71
N GLN A 111 23.63 9.53 -8.00
CA GLN A 111 23.47 10.27 -9.25
C GLN A 111 23.97 9.47 -10.45
N GLU A 112 25.03 8.67 -10.28
CA GLU A 112 25.61 7.87 -11.37
C GLU A 112 24.66 6.73 -11.79
N THR A 113 24.04 6.06 -10.82
CA THR A 113 23.12 4.95 -11.05
C THR A 113 21.74 5.40 -11.54
N ARG A 114 21.32 6.63 -11.22
CA ARG A 114 20.03 7.19 -11.64
C ARG A 114 19.84 7.24 -13.17
N ILE A 115 20.94 7.33 -13.92
CA ILE A 115 20.94 7.24 -15.40
C ILE A 115 20.35 5.90 -15.86
N TYR A 116 20.50 4.83 -15.06
CA TYR A 116 20.00 3.48 -15.32
C TYR A 116 18.68 3.16 -14.61
N SER A 117 17.91 4.17 -14.21
CA SER A 117 16.70 3.99 -13.41
C SER A 117 15.69 2.98 -13.98
N ASP A 118 15.51 2.95 -15.31
CA ASP A 118 14.61 1.99 -15.96
C ASP A 118 15.11 0.55 -15.90
N ASP A 119 16.42 0.35 -16.03
CA ASP A 119 17.03 -0.98 -15.99
C ASP A 119 17.10 -1.51 -14.56
N ILE A 120 17.33 -0.62 -13.57
CA ILE A 120 17.20 -0.92 -12.14
C ILE A 120 15.77 -1.39 -11.84
N LYS A 121 14.75 -0.64 -12.25
CA LYS A 121 13.33 -1.00 -12.09
C LYS A 121 12.98 -2.35 -12.70
N LYS A 122 13.43 -2.60 -13.94
CA LYS A 122 13.24 -3.91 -14.61
C LYS A 122 13.96 -5.03 -13.85
N GLY A 123 15.17 -4.79 -13.37
CA GLY A 123 15.97 -5.71 -12.58
C GLY A 123 15.30 -6.08 -11.26
N VAL A 124 14.89 -5.08 -10.48
CA VAL A 124 14.16 -5.24 -9.21
C VAL A 124 12.84 -5.98 -9.44
N THR A 125 12.08 -5.63 -10.49
CA THR A 125 10.84 -6.33 -10.85
C THR A 125 11.07 -7.81 -11.19
N SER A 126 12.16 -8.10 -11.91
CA SER A 126 12.55 -9.48 -12.25
C SER A 126 12.96 -10.26 -11.00
N LEU A 127 13.72 -9.63 -10.10
CA LEU A 127 14.13 -10.20 -8.81
C LEU A 127 12.91 -10.46 -7.91
N HIS A 128 12.00 -9.50 -7.80
CA HIS A 128 10.73 -9.62 -7.08
C HIS A 128 9.96 -10.85 -7.54
N LYS A 129 9.74 -11.02 -8.84
CA LYS A 129 9.05 -12.20 -9.40
C LYS A 129 9.76 -13.51 -9.07
N LYS A 130 11.10 -13.55 -9.08
CA LYS A 130 11.88 -14.76 -8.75
C LYS A 130 11.78 -15.09 -7.26
N LEU A 131 11.90 -14.09 -6.39
CA LEU A 131 11.83 -14.26 -4.94
C LEU A 131 10.43 -14.69 -4.50
N PHE A 132 9.37 -14.07 -5.03
CA PHE A 132 8.00 -14.48 -4.73
C PHE A 132 7.71 -15.93 -5.13
N ARG A 133 8.09 -16.33 -6.34
CA ARG A 133 7.94 -17.74 -6.77
C ARG A 133 8.71 -18.71 -5.88
N SER A 134 9.85 -18.30 -5.33
CA SER A 134 10.61 -19.12 -4.38
C SER A 134 9.97 -19.14 -3.01
N LEU A 135 9.46 -17.98 -2.54
CA LEU A 135 8.78 -17.83 -1.27
C LEU A 135 7.52 -18.70 -1.24
N ASP A 136 6.65 -18.60 -2.25
CA ASP A 136 5.40 -19.37 -2.34
C ASP A 136 5.67 -20.86 -2.17
N ARG A 137 6.60 -21.42 -2.97
CA ARG A 137 6.96 -22.85 -2.91
C ARG A 137 7.52 -23.27 -1.56
N ASN A 138 8.21 -22.38 -0.86
CA ASN A 138 8.80 -22.68 0.44
C ASN A 138 7.76 -22.54 1.55
N ILE A 139 6.85 -21.57 1.44
CA ILE A 139 5.74 -21.39 2.37
C ILE A 139 4.73 -22.54 2.23
N ASP A 140 4.43 -23.03 1.03
CA ASP A 140 3.57 -24.21 0.85
C ASP A 140 4.13 -25.43 1.61
N LYS A 141 5.45 -25.63 1.56
CA LYS A 141 6.13 -26.72 2.29
C LYS A 141 6.12 -26.47 3.79
N PHE A 142 6.35 -25.22 4.21
CA PHE A 142 6.31 -24.82 5.60
C PHE A 142 4.91 -25.00 6.20
N GLU A 143 3.86 -24.55 5.50
CA GLU A 143 2.46 -24.72 5.87
C GLU A 143 2.15 -26.19 6.09
N LEU A 144 2.48 -27.02 5.10
CA LEU A 144 2.27 -28.45 5.17
C LEU A 144 3.02 -29.10 6.33
N TYR A 145 4.25 -28.66 6.59
CA TYR A 145 5.07 -29.19 7.67
C TYR A 145 4.52 -28.81 9.05
N ILE A 146 4.19 -27.53 9.25
CA ILE A 146 3.64 -26.98 10.48
C ILE A 146 2.32 -27.68 10.83
N ILE A 147 1.39 -27.75 9.88
CA ILE A 147 0.06 -28.35 10.11
C ILE A 147 0.18 -29.84 10.41
N ARG A 148 1.08 -30.56 9.74
CA ARG A 148 1.21 -32.02 9.91
C ARG A 148 2.01 -32.45 11.13
N ASN A 149 3.00 -31.67 11.55
CA ASN A 149 3.98 -32.12 12.55
C ASN A 149 3.93 -31.30 13.84
N ILE A 150 3.76 -29.98 13.74
CA ILE A 150 3.87 -29.08 14.89
C ILE A 150 2.50 -28.83 15.51
N LEU A 151 1.51 -28.46 14.69
CA LEU A 151 0.15 -28.14 15.14
C LEU A 151 -0.79 -29.35 15.07
N LYS A 152 -0.24 -30.55 14.88
CA LYS A 152 -0.98 -31.80 14.88
C LYS A 152 -1.06 -32.37 16.29
N ILE A 153 -2.29 -32.65 16.73
CA ILE A 153 -2.51 -33.31 18.01
C ILE A 153 -2.61 -34.83 17.79
N PRO A 154 -1.75 -35.64 18.42
CA PRO A 154 -1.80 -37.09 18.28
C PRO A 154 -3.16 -37.66 18.71
N LYS A 155 -3.70 -38.58 17.90
CA LYS A 155 -5.05 -39.15 18.13
C LYS A 155 -5.19 -39.87 19.48
N HIS A 156 -4.12 -40.50 19.95
CA HIS A 156 -4.08 -41.25 21.19
C HIS A 156 -4.03 -40.37 22.45
N LEU A 157 -3.69 -39.09 22.31
CA LEU A 157 -3.80 -38.16 23.41
C LEU A 157 -5.30 -37.91 23.62
N ASP A 158 -5.84 -38.18 24.80
CA ASP A 158 -7.25 -37.91 25.05
C ASP A 158 -7.42 -36.52 25.66
N LEU A 159 -7.74 -35.54 24.83
CA LEU A 159 -8.02 -34.18 25.30
C LEU A 159 -9.38 -34.05 25.99
N SER A 160 -10.23 -35.09 25.96
CA SER A 160 -11.56 -35.02 26.59
C SER A 160 -11.50 -35.07 28.11
N SER A 161 -10.40 -35.57 28.68
CA SER A 161 -10.10 -35.53 30.10
C SER A 161 -9.63 -34.14 30.53
N ASP A 162 -8.70 -33.54 29.77
CA ASP A 162 -8.22 -32.19 30.04
C ASP A 162 -9.27 -31.11 29.74
N ASN A 163 -10.23 -31.34 28.85
CA ASN A 163 -11.31 -30.38 28.57
C ASN A 163 -12.41 -30.34 29.65
N LYS A 164 -12.35 -31.19 30.69
CA LYS A 164 -13.20 -31.00 31.89
C LYS A 164 -12.57 -30.03 32.90
N GLU A 165 -11.24 -29.85 32.86
CA GLU A 165 -10.49 -29.06 33.85
C GLU A 165 -9.66 -27.89 33.26
N MET A 166 -9.44 -27.86 31.94
CA MET A 166 -9.04 -26.64 31.20
C MET A 166 -10.23 -25.77 30.79
N ASN A 167 -11.38 -26.02 31.42
CA ASN A 167 -12.09 -24.90 32.00
C ASN A 167 -11.13 -24.24 33.03
N TRP A 168 -10.27 -23.34 32.56
CA TRP A 168 -9.84 -22.20 33.39
C TRP A 168 -11.04 -21.27 33.64
N THR A 169 -12.18 -21.86 33.99
CA THR A 169 -13.39 -21.26 34.49
C THR A 169 -13.63 -21.93 35.83
N GLY A 170 -12.96 -21.42 36.87
CA GLY A 170 -13.44 -21.57 38.24
C GLY A 170 -13.50 -22.99 38.81
N GLU A 171 -12.42 -23.76 38.82
CA GLU A 171 -12.25 -24.75 39.92
C GLU A 171 -11.58 -24.15 41.17
N SER A 172 -11.23 -22.85 41.10
CA SER A 172 -11.35 -21.98 42.27
C SER A 172 -12.81 -21.58 42.59
N ALA A 173 -13.87 -22.09 41.92
CA ALA A 173 -15.25 -21.84 42.39
C ALA A 173 -15.59 -22.61 43.68
N ALA A 174 -14.73 -23.52 44.15
CA ALA A 174 -14.79 -24.01 45.53
C ALA A 174 -14.16 -23.02 46.54
N ALA A 175 -13.35 -22.07 46.08
CA ALA A 175 -12.98 -20.86 46.81
C ALA A 175 -13.93 -19.74 46.37
N GLY A 176 -15.20 -19.85 46.81
CA GLY A 176 -16.33 -19.06 46.33
C GLY A 176 -15.97 -17.64 45.91
N GLY A 177 -15.95 -17.40 44.59
CA GLY A 177 -16.09 -16.05 44.06
C GLY A 177 -17.35 -15.50 44.67
N SER A 178 -17.21 -14.45 45.48
CA SER A 178 -18.36 -13.88 46.16
C SER A 178 -19.29 -13.29 45.09
N VAL A 179 -20.57 -13.17 45.41
CA VAL A 179 -21.52 -12.45 44.54
C VAL A 179 -21.01 -11.03 44.20
N GLU A 180 -20.16 -10.46 45.06
CA GLU A 180 -19.52 -9.17 44.84
C GLU A 180 -18.49 -9.22 43.69
N ASP A 181 -17.72 -10.30 43.56
CA ASP A 181 -16.72 -10.45 42.49
C ASP A 181 -17.38 -10.58 41.11
N GLU A 182 -18.49 -11.31 41.01
CA GLU A 182 -19.29 -11.40 39.77
C GLU A 182 -19.85 -10.03 39.39
N GLN A 183 -20.38 -9.27 40.36
CA GLN A 183 -20.89 -7.91 40.12
C GLN A 183 -19.78 -6.95 39.68
N MET A 184 -18.58 -7.07 40.25
CA MET A 184 -17.42 -6.28 39.84
C MET A 184 -17.01 -6.58 38.40
N LEU A 185 -16.93 -7.86 38.02
CA LEU A 185 -16.63 -8.27 36.63
C LEU A 185 -17.69 -7.76 35.65
N ASP A 186 -18.97 -7.80 36.03
CA ASP A 186 -20.05 -7.26 35.21
C ASP A 186 -19.98 -5.75 35.04
N GLU A 187 -19.55 -5.00 36.07
CA GLU A 187 -19.29 -3.57 35.96
C GLU A 187 -18.09 -3.29 35.05
N GLU A 188 -16.99 -4.01 35.23
CA GLU A 188 -15.80 -3.87 34.39
C GLU A 188 -16.12 -4.18 32.92
N LEU A 189 -16.88 -5.25 32.65
CA LEU A 189 -17.32 -5.60 31.31
C LEU A 189 -18.21 -4.50 30.70
N ARG A 190 -19.08 -3.88 31.50
CA ARG A 190 -19.90 -2.73 31.07
C ARG A 190 -19.05 -1.49 30.81
N GLU A 191 -18.03 -1.24 31.62
CA GLU A 191 -17.07 -0.17 31.39
C GLU A 191 -16.24 -0.39 30.12
N LEU A 192 -15.70 -1.59 29.93
CA LEU A 192 -14.95 -1.95 28.72
C LEU A 192 -15.81 -1.83 27.46
N ARG A 193 -17.08 -2.26 27.51
CA ARG A 193 -18.04 -2.05 26.40
C ARG A 193 -18.26 -0.57 26.11
N ARG A 194 -18.41 0.27 27.13
CA ARG A 194 -18.49 1.74 26.97
C ARG A 194 -17.22 2.30 26.32
N LYS A 195 -16.04 1.87 26.79
CA LYS A 195 -14.74 2.26 26.21
C LYS A 195 -14.63 1.86 24.74
N ILE A 196 -14.98 0.62 24.39
CA ILE A 196 -14.99 0.14 22.99
C ILE A 196 -15.93 1.00 22.13
N HIS A 197 -17.15 1.26 22.60
CA HIS A 197 -18.11 2.08 21.85
C HIS A 197 -17.61 3.52 21.65
N SER A 198 -17.03 4.13 22.69
CA SER A 198 -16.43 5.47 22.60
C SER A 198 -15.26 5.50 21.61
N ALA A 199 -14.37 4.50 21.65
CA ALA A 199 -13.25 4.38 20.73
C ALA A 199 -13.72 4.15 19.28
N GLN A 200 -14.76 3.36 19.06
CA GLN A 200 -15.37 3.17 17.74
C GLN A 200 -15.97 4.47 17.19
N PHE A 201 -16.62 5.27 18.04
CA PHE A 201 -17.14 6.58 17.66
C PHE A 201 -16.02 7.53 17.23
N VAL A 202 -14.95 7.64 18.03
CA VAL A 202 -13.77 8.46 17.70
C VAL A 202 -13.11 7.96 16.41
N ASN A 203 -12.91 6.65 16.26
CA ASN A 203 -12.34 6.08 15.03
C ASN A 203 -13.19 6.38 13.79
N ARG A 204 -14.52 6.39 13.91
CA ARG A 204 -15.41 6.77 12.81
C ARG A 204 -15.28 8.25 12.47
N ALA A 205 -15.24 9.13 13.49
CA ALA A 205 -15.05 10.56 13.30
C ALA A 205 -13.69 10.86 12.65
N MET A 206 -12.62 10.21 13.11
CA MET A 206 -11.27 10.35 12.55
C MET A 206 -11.19 9.86 11.11
N LYS A 207 -11.82 8.72 10.77
CA LYS A 207 -11.92 8.26 9.37
C LYS A 207 -12.66 9.27 8.49
N GLY A 208 -13.71 9.89 9.01
CA GLY A 208 -14.41 10.98 8.31
C GLY A 208 -13.50 12.17 8.03
N LYS A 209 -12.70 12.60 9.03
CA LYS A 209 -11.73 13.69 8.88
C LYS A 209 -10.60 13.34 7.92
N LEU A 210 -10.11 12.10 7.96
CA LEU A 210 -9.08 11.61 7.05
C LEU A 210 -9.58 11.67 5.60
N SER A 211 -10.81 11.22 5.34
CA SER A 211 -11.42 11.31 4.00
C SER A 211 -11.65 12.77 3.54
N GLU A 212 -11.99 13.68 4.46
CA GLU A 212 -12.10 15.12 4.17
C GLU A 212 -10.75 15.71 3.74
N ILE A 213 -9.67 15.38 4.46
CA ILE A 213 -8.30 15.80 4.15
C ILE A 213 -7.83 15.20 2.82
N GLU A 214 -8.08 13.92 2.56
CA GLU A 214 -7.75 13.27 1.28
C GLU A 214 -8.42 13.98 0.09
N LYS A 215 -9.68 14.39 0.27
CA LYS A 215 -10.40 15.17 -0.76
C LYS A 215 -9.73 16.52 -0.99
N GLN A 216 -9.40 17.25 0.08
CA GLN A 216 -8.71 18.53 -0.03
C GLN A 216 -7.35 18.39 -0.72
N LEU A 217 -6.58 17.34 -0.38
CA LEU A 217 -5.29 17.05 -1.00
C LEU A 217 -5.43 16.81 -2.50
N LYS A 218 -6.49 16.08 -2.91
CA LYS A 218 -6.81 15.89 -4.34
C LYS A 218 -7.15 17.20 -5.04
N ASP A 219 -7.93 18.08 -4.40
CA ASP A 219 -8.29 19.38 -4.95
C ASP A 219 -7.03 20.27 -5.10
N TYR A 220 -6.11 20.24 -4.13
CA TYR A 220 -4.82 20.95 -4.23
C TYR A 220 -3.95 20.41 -5.37
N HIS A 221 -3.86 19.10 -5.57
CA HIS A 221 -3.12 18.54 -6.70
C HIS A 221 -3.72 18.96 -8.05
N GLN A 222 -5.04 19.02 -8.18
CA GLN A 222 -5.67 19.52 -9.42
C GLN A 222 -5.33 20.98 -9.69
N ILE A 223 -5.29 21.81 -8.64
CA ILE A 223 -4.88 23.21 -8.76
C ILE A 223 -3.40 23.29 -9.17
N GLN A 224 -2.54 22.48 -8.57
CA GLN A 224 -1.12 22.42 -8.92
C GLN A 224 -0.91 22.00 -10.39
N GLU A 225 -1.59 20.95 -10.85
CA GLU A 225 -1.56 20.52 -12.25
C GLU A 225 -2.04 21.63 -13.21
N ALA A 226 -3.06 22.41 -12.80
CA ALA A 226 -3.53 23.54 -13.59
C ALA A 226 -2.49 24.68 -13.67
N PHE A 227 -1.78 24.97 -12.57
CA PHE A 227 -0.68 25.93 -12.57
C PHE A 227 0.48 25.45 -13.45
N ASP A 228 0.88 24.19 -13.34
CA ASP A 228 1.95 23.60 -14.17
C ASP A 228 1.61 23.68 -15.67
N GLU A 229 0.35 23.43 -16.03
CA GLU A 229 -0.15 23.56 -17.40
C GLU A 229 -0.20 25.02 -17.87
N MET A 230 -0.57 25.96 -17.00
CA MET A 230 -0.52 27.39 -17.29
C MET A 230 0.92 27.85 -17.55
N ASP A 231 1.87 27.45 -16.71
CA ASP A 231 3.29 27.75 -16.87
C ASP A 231 3.84 27.16 -18.17
N ARG A 232 3.45 25.93 -18.51
CA ARG A 232 3.82 25.31 -19.79
C ARG A 232 3.32 26.12 -20.98
N ARG A 233 2.07 26.60 -20.96
CA ARG A 233 1.51 27.45 -22.03
C ARG A 233 2.15 28.83 -22.09
N ALA A 234 2.49 29.42 -20.94
CA ALA A 234 3.20 30.71 -20.88
C ALA A 234 4.58 30.61 -21.55
N LYS A 235 5.32 29.52 -21.28
CA LYS A 235 6.59 29.19 -21.93
C LYS A 235 6.45 29.04 -23.44
N GLU A 236 5.44 28.29 -23.89
CA GLU A 236 5.17 28.06 -25.32
C GLU A 236 4.79 29.34 -26.07
N SER A 237 4.16 30.31 -25.39
CA SER A 237 3.78 31.60 -25.98
C SER A 237 4.89 32.67 -25.92
N GLY A 238 6.02 32.38 -25.27
CA GLY A 238 7.14 33.33 -25.12
C GLY A 238 6.88 34.46 -24.12
N VAL A 239 5.89 34.31 -23.24
CA VAL A 239 5.49 35.29 -22.21
C VAL A 239 6.09 34.92 -20.85
N ASP A 240 7.31 34.38 -20.84
CA ASP A 240 7.93 33.81 -19.64
C ASP A 240 8.22 34.86 -18.54
N THR A 241 8.42 36.12 -18.92
CA THR A 241 8.80 37.19 -17.96
C THR A 241 7.63 37.96 -17.37
N HIS A 242 6.38 37.72 -17.81
CA HIS A 242 5.23 38.55 -17.41
C HIS A 242 4.16 37.83 -16.61
N LEU A 243 4.16 36.49 -16.54
CA LEU A 243 3.12 35.78 -15.78
C LEU A 243 3.27 36.01 -14.28
N GLU A 244 4.48 35.85 -13.74
CA GLU A 244 4.75 36.07 -12.32
C GLU A 244 4.48 37.52 -11.89
N ALA A 245 4.87 38.48 -12.73
CA ALA A 245 4.56 39.90 -12.53
C ALA A 245 3.06 40.18 -12.59
N ALA A 246 2.32 39.59 -13.54
CA ALA A 246 0.87 39.78 -13.67
C ALA A 246 0.09 39.12 -12.53
N VAL A 247 0.54 37.94 -12.06
CA VAL A 247 -0.05 37.27 -10.90
C VAL A 247 0.22 38.07 -9.62
N LEU A 248 1.44 38.58 -9.43
CA LEU A 248 1.77 39.49 -8.33
C LEU A 248 0.93 40.77 -8.38
N ASP A 249 0.72 41.34 -9.56
CA ASP A 249 -0.08 42.56 -9.73
C ASP A 249 -1.58 42.27 -9.42
N LEU A 250 -2.13 41.15 -9.88
CA LEU A 250 -3.48 40.69 -9.54
C LEU A 250 -3.65 40.46 -8.03
N LEU A 251 -2.68 39.81 -7.38
CA LEU A 251 -2.69 39.56 -5.93
C LEU A 251 -2.58 40.87 -5.13
N GLN A 252 -1.83 41.86 -5.61
CA GLN A 252 -1.75 43.18 -4.97
C GLN A 252 -3.05 43.98 -5.07
N HIS A 253 -3.86 43.71 -6.09
CA HIS A 253 -5.12 44.41 -6.35
C HIS A 253 -6.33 43.72 -5.73
N ASP A 254 -6.18 42.54 -5.14
CA ASP A 254 -7.29 41.84 -4.50
C ASP A 254 -7.60 42.47 -3.11
N PRO A 255 -8.76 43.16 -2.96
CA PRO A 255 -9.14 43.78 -1.70
C PRO A 255 -9.37 42.76 -0.57
N GLU A 256 -9.68 41.50 -0.90
CA GLU A 256 -9.88 40.45 0.11
C GLU A 256 -8.56 40.04 0.77
N LEU A 257 -7.48 39.98 0.00
CA LEU A 257 -6.14 39.65 0.51
C LEU A 257 -5.63 40.73 1.49
N ARG A 258 -5.84 42.01 1.16
CA ARG A 258 -5.53 43.13 2.07
C ARG A 258 -6.38 43.11 3.34
N ALA A 259 -7.64 42.69 3.23
CA ALA A 259 -8.50 42.55 4.40
C ALA A 259 -8.01 41.42 5.33
N LEU A 260 -7.50 40.33 4.74
CA LEU A 260 -6.94 39.19 5.47
C LEU A 260 -5.60 39.51 6.14
N GLU A 261 -4.69 40.20 5.45
CA GLU A 261 -3.43 40.70 6.04
C GLU A 261 -3.70 41.62 7.23
N LYS A 262 -4.70 42.51 7.11
CA LYS A 262 -5.11 43.40 8.21
C LYS A 262 -5.65 42.62 9.41
N GLN A 263 -6.39 41.53 9.17
CA GLN A 263 -6.86 40.64 10.24
C GLN A 263 -5.69 39.87 10.89
N TYR A 264 -4.73 39.40 10.11
CA TYR A 264 -3.55 38.70 10.63
C TYR A 264 -2.69 39.60 11.51
N ALA A 265 -2.44 40.84 11.06
CA ALA A 265 -1.74 41.86 11.84
C ALA A 265 -2.47 42.22 13.15
N ALA A 266 -3.81 42.22 13.13
CA ALA A 266 -4.61 42.44 14.35
C ALA A 266 -4.48 41.27 15.35
N VAL A 267 -4.32 40.04 14.87
CA VAL A 267 -4.11 38.85 15.72
C VAL A 267 -2.67 38.79 16.26
N GLU A 268 -1.67 39.19 15.48
CA GLU A 268 -0.29 39.27 15.98
C GLU A 268 -0.16 40.35 17.06
N THR A 269 -0.75 41.52 16.85
CA THR A 269 -0.74 42.59 17.86
C THR A 269 -1.53 42.25 19.13
N SER A 270 -2.53 41.35 19.06
CA SER A 270 -3.22 40.86 20.25
C SER A 270 -2.41 39.81 21.03
N LYS A 271 -1.56 39.02 20.37
CA LYS A 271 -0.68 38.04 21.05
C LYS A 271 0.32 38.71 21.98
N ASP A 272 0.84 39.87 21.61
CA ASP A 272 1.83 40.59 22.41
C ASP A 272 1.22 41.33 23.61
N ASN A 273 -0.11 41.50 23.62
CA ASN A 273 -0.82 42.27 24.65
C ASN A 273 -1.59 41.39 25.66
N GLU A 274 -1.59 40.07 25.47
CA GLU A 274 -2.26 39.14 26.36
C GLU A 274 -1.25 38.43 27.27
N ASN A 275 -1.23 38.88 28.52
CA ASN A 275 -0.86 38.07 29.66
C ASN A 275 -1.82 36.87 29.71
N TRP A 276 -1.50 35.78 28.99
CA TRP A 276 -2.26 34.52 28.91
C TRP A 276 -2.24 33.75 30.24
N GLY A 277 -2.81 34.36 31.28
CA GLY A 277 -3.14 33.68 32.51
C GLY A 277 -4.25 32.67 32.27
N MET A 278 -3.88 31.40 32.12
CA MET A 278 -4.66 30.21 32.52
C MET A 278 -6.19 30.33 32.34
N VAL A 279 -6.68 30.42 31.10
CA VAL A 279 -8.08 30.07 30.81
C VAL A 279 -8.08 28.82 29.95
N GLY A 280 -8.64 27.75 30.52
CA GLY A 280 -8.66 26.41 29.95
C GLY A 280 -9.42 26.27 28.63
N PRO A 281 -9.35 25.09 28.00
CA PRO A 281 -9.63 24.92 26.58
C PRO A 281 -11.14 24.93 26.32
N ASN A 282 -11.64 26.05 25.79
CA ASN A 282 -12.88 26.08 25.01
C ASN A 282 -12.55 26.58 23.59
N ILE A 283 -11.65 25.85 22.93
CA ILE A 283 -11.12 26.19 21.59
C ILE A 283 -12.18 25.93 20.49
N ASP A 284 -13.15 25.06 20.75
CA ASP A 284 -14.17 24.68 19.76
C ASP A 284 -15.25 25.74 19.51
N THR A 285 -15.55 26.62 20.47
CA THR A 285 -16.56 27.67 20.29
C THR A 285 -16.06 28.85 19.46
N CYS A 286 -14.78 29.21 19.57
CA CYS A 286 -14.22 30.32 18.77
C CYS A 286 -14.03 29.94 17.30
N PHE A 287 -13.69 28.69 16.99
CA PHE A 287 -13.54 28.23 15.61
C PHE A 287 -14.88 28.10 14.87
N THR A 288 -15.95 27.73 15.58
CA THR A 288 -17.29 27.60 14.99
C THR A 288 -17.94 28.96 14.71
N GLU A 289 -17.77 29.96 15.58
CA GLU A 289 -18.29 31.31 15.33
C GLU A 289 -17.56 32.04 14.19
N ASN A 290 -16.24 31.84 14.04
CA ASN A 290 -15.48 32.47 12.95
C ASN A 290 -15.73 31.81 11.59
N ARG A 291 -16.04 30.51 11.55
CA ARG A 291 -16.36 29.82 10.28
C ARG A 291 -17.69 30.26 9.66
N VAL A 292 -18.64 30.75 10.47
CA VAL A 292 -19.90 31.34 9.98
C VAL A 292 -19.71 32.75 9.43
N LYS A 293 -18.70 33.49 9.94
CA LYS A 293 -18.35 34.85 9.47
C LYS A 293 -17.40 34.85 8.28
N MET A 294 -16.50 33.88 8.20
CA MET A 294 -15.53 33.69 7.12
C MET A 294 -16.14 32.85 6.01
N GLY A 295 -17.22 33.34 5.39
CA GLY A 295 -17.83 32.69 4.23
C GLY A 295 -16.73 32.18 3.30
N GLY A 296 -16.61 30.85 3.16
CA GLY A 296 -15.58 30.25 2.34
C GLY A 296 -15.62 30.86 0.93
N PRO A 297 -14.48 30.95 0.22
CA PRO A 297 -14.39 31.63 -1.06
C PRO A 297 -15.54 31.14 -1.94
N SER A 298 -16.44 32.08 -2.25
CA SER A 298 -17.64 31.78 -3.01
C SER A 298 -17.21 31.14 -4.31
N THR A 299 -17.77 29.98 -4.66
CA THR A 299 -17.58 29.32 -5.97
C THR A 299 -17.81 30.28 -7.14
N ARG A 300 -18.49 31.41 -6.89
CA ARG A 300 -18.69 32.53 -7.78
C ARG A 300 -17.39 33.26 -8.17
N THR A 301 -16.42 33.39 -7.26
CA THR A 301 -15.14 34.08 -7.53
C THR A 301 -14.25 33.26 -8.45
N LEU A 302 -14.20 31.93 -8.25
CA LEU A 302 -13.45 31.01 -9.12
C LEU A 302 -14.08 30.88 -10.51
N ASN A 303 -15.41 30.89 -10.62
CA ASN A 303 -16.09 30.88 -11.91
C ASN A 303 -15.90 32.20 -12.68
N HIS A 304 -15.82 33.35 -12.00
CA HIS A 304 -15.56 34.63 -12.64
C HIS A 304 -14.13 34.71 -13.22
N LEU A 305 -13.13 34.21 -12.48
CA LEU A 305 -11.75 34.06 -12.97
C LEU A 305 -11.67 33.14 -14.19
N ARG A 306 -12.43 32.04 -14.18
CA ARG A 306 -12.52 31.13 -15.33
C ARG A 306 -13.13 31.81 -16.55
N GLU A 307 -14.22 32.57 -16.39
CA GLU A 307 -14.86 33.30 -17.49
C GLU A 307 -13.92 34.33 -18.13
N ILE A 308 -13.21 35.12 -17.30
CA ILE A 308 -12.24 36.14 -17.78
C ILE A 308 -11.10 35.49 -18.59
N LEU A 309 -10.60 34.34 -18.16
CA LEU A 309 -9.50 33.65 -18.83
C LEU A 309 -9.94 32.91 -20.11
N THR A 310 -11.22 32.56 -20.24
CA THR A 310 -11.77 31.90 -21.45
C THR A 310 -12.33 32.85 -22.50
N ALA A 311 -12.45 34.15 -22.21
CA ALA A 311 -13.07 35.14 -23.10
C ALA A 311 -12.14 35.69 -24.21
N LYS A 312 -11.14 34.91 -24.67
CA LYS A 312 -10.29 35.25 -25.81
C LYS A 312 -10.43 34.24 -26.94
#